data_AF-A0A4Z0XV57-F1
#
_entry.id   AF-A0A4Z0XV57-F1
#
_cell.length_a   1.000
_cell.length_b   1.000
_cell.length_c   1.000
_cell.angle_alpha   90.00
_cell.angle_beta   90.00
_cell.angle_gamma   90.00
#
_symmetry.space_group_name_H-M   'P 1'
#
loop_
_entity.id
_entity.type
_entity.pdbx_description
1 polymer ?
#
loop_
_entity_poly.entity_id
_entity_poly.type
_entity_poly.pdbx_seq_one_letter_code
_entity_poly.pdbx_strand_id
1 'polypeptide(L)'
;MELIMTTDLAKVLPRSIDFNHEQLKAELSQKLDYYNNLVVTEDSIKSAKADKATLNKLRAALDDKRKEVKKDCLTPYEDFERKVKELICMIDKPIAAIDGQIKAFDEQKRSEKQDEIMRFFCEKIGDLEPLLPFEKIFNPRWLNATYKMSDIEKEITETIFKVRNNINIIKAFDVDCEQQMLDKYLETLDMSAAMAEKTRWEEQQKRLKEYEESQRKAQEAVKTAPDETTSEQKETSPEQPAPQSYIPEPEQCHAREQLKTISVTFHDTTAEFRHGMHDLCVKYGIKYGWAKKEDLE
;
A
#
# COMPACT_ATOMS: atom_id res chain seq x y z
N MET A 1 -26.93 -27.86 -21.68
CA MET A 1 -28.31 -27.44 -21.35
C MET A 1 -28.53 -26.10 -22.00
N GLU A 2 -29.70 -25.87 -22.58
CA GLU A 2 -30.02 -24.66 -23.36
C GLU A 2 -31.37 -24.10 -22.94
N LEU A 3 -31.52 -22.77 -22.99
CA LEU A 3 -32.75 -22.08 -22.60
C LEU A 3 -33.74 -22.06 -23.78
N ILE A 4 -34.56 -23.10 -23.87
CA ILE A 4 -35.58 -23.23 -24.93
C ILE A 4 -36.81 -22.37 -24.58
N MET A 5 -37.13 -21.39 -25.43
CA MET A 5 -38.36 -20.61 -25.32
C MET A 5 -39.54 -21.34 -25.96
N THR A 6 -40.52 -21.74 -25.14
CA THR A 6 -41.77 -22.37 -25.58
C THR A 6 -42.85 -21.35 -25.96
N THR A 7 -42.75 -20.11 -25.47
CA THR A 7 -43.70 -19.04 -25.77
C THR A 7 -43.23 -18.21 -26.95
N ASP A 8 -44.03 -18.17 -28.03
CA ASP A 8 -43.83 -17.23 -29.14
C ASP A 8 -44.26 -15.82 -28.72
N LEU A 9 -43.29 -15.00 -28.33
CA LEU A 9 -43.51 -13.61 -27.91
C LEU A 9 -44.21 -12.78 -29.00
N ALA A 10 -44.00 -13.09 -30.30
CA ALA A 10 -44.61 -12.36 -31.40
C ALA A 10 -46.09 -12.75 -31.67
N LYS A 11 -46.61 -13.75 -30.96
CA LYS A 11 -48.05 -14.09 -30.87
C LYS A 11 -48.72 -13.62 -29.58
N VAL A 12 -47.96 -13.50 -28.48
CA VAL A 12 -48.50 -13.22 -27.13
C VAL A 12 -48.40 -11.74 -26.75
N LEU A 13 -47.36 -11.02 -27.19
CA LEU A 13 -47.23 -9.59 -26.96
C LEU A 13 -47.66 -8.79 -28.21
N PRO A 14 -48.44 -7.70 -28.05
CA PRO A 14 -48.86 -6.88 -29.18
C PRO A 14 -47.69 -6.08 -29.75
N ARG A 15 -47.60 -6.00 -31.09
CA ARG A 15 -46.53 -5.24 -31.79
C ARG A 15 -46.77 -3.73 -31.78
N SER A 16 -48.04 -3.33 -31.70
CA SER A 16 -48.53 -1.96 -31.53
C SER A 16 -49.63 -1.98 -30.47
N ILE A 17 -49.74 -0.91 -29.68
CA ILE A 17 -50.85 -0.74 -28.72
C ILE A 17 -51.75 0.36 -29.28
N ASP A 18 -52.61 -0.05 -30.22
CA ASP A 18 -53.50 0.84 -30.93
C ASP A 18 -54.71 1.22 -30.06
N PHE A 19 -54.99 2.52 -29.98
CA PHE A 19 -56.11 3.08 -29.23
C PHE A 19 -56.75 4.23 -30.02
N ASN A 20 -57.87 4.78 -29.53
CA ASN A 20 -58.61 5.85 -30.20
C ASN A 20 -57.93 7.24 -30.09
N HIS A 21 -56.61 7.30 -30.35
CA HIS A 21 -55.77 8.48 -30.19
C HIS A 21 -56.31 9.69 -30.94
N GLU A 22 -56.60 9.59 -32.24
CA GLU A 22 -57.09 10.71 -33.04
C GLU A 22 -58.48 11.19 -32.61
N GLN A 23 -59.36 10.30 -32.13
CA GLN A 23 -60.66 10.69 -31.55
C GLN A 23 -60.45 11.48 -30.25
N LEU A 24 -59.70 10.92 -29.30
CA LEU A 24 -59.42 11.57 -28.01
C LEU A 24 -58.72 12.92 -28.22
N LYS A 25 -57.80 13.00 -29.17
CA LYS A 25 -57.08 14.21 -29.58
C LYS A 25 -58.02 15.26 -30.17
N ALA A 26 -58.91 14.89 -31.10
CA ALA A 26 -59.91 15.81 -31.65
C ALA A 26 -60.89 16.32 -30.58
N GLU A 27 -61.40 15.43 -29.73
CA GLU A 27 -62.27 15.80 -28.61
C GLU A 27 -61.56 16.67 -27.57
N LEU A 28 -60.28 16.41 -27.28
CA LEU A 28 -59.47 17.22 -26.38
C LEU A 28 -59.21 18.60 -26.97
N SER A 29 -58.80 18.71 -28.24
CA SER A 29 -58.59 20.02 -28.88
C SER A 29 -59.85 20.89 -28.82
N GLN A 30 -61.01 20.38 -29.26
CA GLN A 30 -62.26 21.14 -29.22
C GLN A 30 -62.65 21.60 -27.80
N LYS A 31 -62.43 20.75 -26.79
CA LYS A 31 -62.72 21.09 -25.38
C LYS A 31 -61.69 22.07 -24.82
N LEU A 32 -60.41 21.94 -25.18
CA LEU A 32 -59.34 22.81 -24.71
C LEU A 32 -59.38 24.21 -25.36
N ASP A 33 -59.78 24.32 -26.63
CA ASP A 33 -59.92 25.62 -27.31
C ASP A 33 -60.99 26.50 -26.64
N TYR A 34 -62.05 25.90 -26.09
CA TYR A 34 -63.00 26.61 -25.23
C TYR A 34 -62.34 27.14 -23.94
N TYR A 35 -61.57 26.32 -23.23
CA TYR A 35 -60.90 26.72 -21.99
C TYR A 35 -59.75 27.70 -22.19
N ASN A 36 -59.03 27.63 -23.32
CA ASN A 36 -57.94 28.54 -23.68
C ASN A 36 -58.41 29.99 -23.88
N ASN A 37 -59.68 30.19 -24.23
CA ASN A 37 -60.29 31.51 -24.47
C ASN A 37 -61.22 31.96 -23.31
N LEU A 38 -61.26 31.22 -22.20
CA LEU A 38 -62.18 31.47 -21.09
C LEU A 38 -61.66 32.57 -20.15
N VAL A 39 -62.24 33.77 -20.24
CA VAL A 39 -62.00 34.86 -19.28
C VAL A 39 -62.76 34.59 -17.98
N VAL A 40 -62.04 34.32 -16.89
CA VAL A 40 -62.65 34.07 -15.57
C VAL A 40 -63.01 35.41 -14.90
N THR A 41 -64.29 35.53 -14.57
CA THR A 41 -64.91 36.63 -13.81
C THR A 41 -65.33 36.14 -12.41
N GLU A 42 -65.63 37.04 -11.47
CA GLU A 42 -65.92 36.65 -10.07
C GLU A 42 -67.05 35.61 -9.95
N ASP A 43 -68.13 35.75 -10.73
CA ASP A 43 -69.23 34.79 -10.78
C ASP A 43 -68.83 33.41 -11.37
N SER A 44 -67.91 33.38 -12.32
CA SER A 44 -67.48 32.16 -13.02
C SER A 44 -66.32 31.42 -12.34
N ILE A 45 -65.78 31.93 -11.22
CA ILE A 45 -64.77 31.22 -10.40
C ILE A 45 -65.26 29.83 -9.97
N LYS A 46 -66.58 29.63 -9.77
CA LYS A 46 -67.14 28.33 -9.35
C LYS A 46 -67.13 27.29 -10.47
N SER A 47 -67.53 27.65 -11.70
CA SER A 47 -67.47 26.75 -12.86
C SER A 47 -66.03 26.46 -13.25
N ALA A 48 -65.17 27.49 -13.38
CA ALA A 48 -63.76 27.30 -13.74
C ALA A 48 -62.99 26.36 -12.78
N LYS A 49 -63.36 26.34 -11.48
CA LYS A 49 -62.83 25.35 -10.51
C LYS A 49 -63.33 23.92 -10.76
N ALA A 50 -64.59 23.74 -11.15
CA ALA A 50 -65.16 22.44 -11.52
C ALA A 50 -64.60 21.92 -12.85
N ASP A 51 -64.39 22.79 -13.83
CA ASP A 51 -63.78 22.46 -15.12
C ASP A 51 -62.32 22.03 -14.94
N LYS A 52 -61.54 22.79 -14.16
CA LYS A 52 -60.17 22.40 -13.77
C LYS A 52 -60.14 21.05 -13.05
N ALA A 53 -61.11 20.74 -12.19
CA ALA A 53 -61.21 19.44 -11.54
C ALA A 53 -61.54 18.31 -12.55
N THR A 54 -62.38 18.58 -13.54
CA THR A 54 -62.74 17.63 -14.61
C THR A 54 -61.55 17.35 -15.54
N LEU A 55 -60.81 18.37 -15.97
CA LEU A 55 -59.58 18.22 -16.75
C LEU A 55 -58.50 17.43 -15.98
N ASN A 56 -58.34 17.68 -14.68
CA ASN A 56 -57.42 16.91 -13.83
C ASN A 56 -57.84 15.44 -13.68
N LYS A 57 -59.15 15.13 -13.55
CA LYS A 57 -59.65 13.75 -13.54
C LYS A 57 -59.38 13.04 -14.87
N LEU A 58 -59.61 13.71 -16.00
CA LEU A 58 -59.34 13.15 -17.33
C LEU A 58 -57.84 12.89 -17.54
N ARG A 59 -56.97 13.82 -17.11
CA ARG A 59 -55.51 13.63 -17.11
C ARG A 59 -55.08 12.43 -16.26
N ALA A 60 -55.66 12.28 -15.06
CA ALA A 60 -55.36 11.15 -14.18
C ALA A 60 -55.77 9.81 -14.84
N ALA A 61 -57.00 9.70 -15.36
CA ALA A 61 -57.47 8.48 -16.01
C ALA A 61 -56.60 8.03 -17.20
N LEU A 62 -56.11 8.97 -18.02
CA LEU A 62 -55.18 8.68 -19.11
C LEU A 62 -53.81 8.19 -18.61
N ASP A 63 -53.25 8.82 -17.59
CA ASP A 63 -51.97 8.43 -17.00
C ASP A 63 -52.05 7.10 -16.22
N ASP A 64 -53.19 6.83 -15.59
CA ASP A 64 -53.44 5.58 -14.87
C ASP A 64 -53.64 4.41 -15.85
N LYS A 65 -54.37 4.60 -16.96
CA LYS A 65 -54.45 3.56 -18.01
C LYS A 65 -53.10 3.30 -18.68
N ARG A 66 -52.25 4.34 -18.83
CA ARG A 66 -50.85 4.20 -19.28
C ARG A 66 -50.02 3.37 -18.30
N LYS A 67 -50.19 3.54 -16.97
CA LYS A 67 -49.51 2.72 -15.95
C LYS A 67 -50.00 1.28 -15.95
N GLU A 68 -51.31 1.08 -16.06
CA GLU A 68 -51.96 -0.25 -16.14
C GLU A 68 -51.38 -1.05 -17.31
N VAL A 69 -51.47 -0.51 -18.53
CA VAL A 69 -50.93 -1.15 -19.75
C VAL A 69 -49.42 -1.41 -19.63
N LYS A 70 -48.63 -0.46 -19.09
CA LYS A 70 -47.20 -0.71 -18.84
C LYS A 70 -46.99 -1.90 -17.90
N LYS A 71 -47.76 -1.99 -16.81
CA LYS A 71 -47.65 -3.06 -15.83
C LYS A 71 -48.01 -4.41 -16.44
N ASP A 72 -49.10 -4.47 -17.22
CA ASP A 72 -49.56 -5.73 -17.81
C ASP A 72 -48.57 -6.25 -18.87
N CYS A 73 -47.96 -5.36 -19.66
CA CYS A 73 -46.89 -5.74 -20.59
C CYS A 73 -45.58 -6.16 -19.90
N LEU A 74 -45.24 -5.58 -18.74
CA LEU A 74 -44.00 -5.91 -18.02
C LEU A 74 -44.15 -7.09 -17.06
N THR A 75 -45.32 -7.36 -16.51
CA THR A 75 -45.56 -8.48 -15.57
C THR A 75 -45.00 -9.82 -16.09
N PRO A 76 -45.27 -10.29 -17.34
CA PRO A 76 -44.70 -11.54 -17.83
C PRO A 76 -43.17 -11.47 -18.07
N TYR A 77 -42.63 -10.29 -18.33
CA TYR A 77 -41.18 -10.08 -18.45
C TYR A 77 -40.49 -10.12 -17.08
N GLU A 78 -41.02 -9.42 -16.08
CA GLU A 78 -40.52 -9.42 -14.69
C GLU A 78 -40.58 -10.83 -14.09
N ASP A 79 -41.63 -11.60 -14.40
CA ASP A 79 -41.76 -13.00 -13.99
C ASP A 79 -40.73 -13.93 -14.65
N PHE A 80 -40.41 -13.69 -15.93
CA PHE A 80 -39.37 -14.42 -16.65
C PHE A 80 -37.96 -14.04 -16.14
N GLU A 81 -37.69 -12.74 -16.01
CA GLU A 81 -36.42 -12.21 -15.51
C GLU A 81 -36.11 -12.74 -14.11
N ARG A 82 -37.12 -12.77 -13.22
CA ARG A 82 -37.04 -13.36 -11.88
C ARG A 82 -36.64 -14.84 -11.91
N LYS A 83 -37.28 -15.65 -12.76
CA LYS A 83 -36.99 -17.09 -12.91
C LYS A 83 -35.60 -17.33 -13.50
N VAL A 84 -35.17 -16.50 -14.45
CA VAL A 84 -33.81 -16.57 -15.02
C VAL A 84 -32.76 -16.18 -13.98
N LYS A 85 -32.98 -15.12 -13.20
CA LYS A 85 -32.09 -14.73 -12.08
C LYS A 85 -32.00 -15.81 -11.00
N GLU A 86 -33.10 -16.50 -10.70
CA GLU A 86 -33.10 -17.66 -9.79
C GLU A 86 -32.21 -18.79 -10.31
N LEU A 87 -32.35 -19.17 -11.58
CA LEU A 87 -31.51 -20.20 -12.22
C LEU A 87 -30.03 -19.80 -12.29
N ILE A 88 -29.71 -18.53 -12.57
CA ILE A 88 -28.35 -18.00 -12.53
C ILE A 88 -27.78 -18.12 -11.10
N CYS A 89 -28.52 -17.69 -10.08
CA CYS A 89 -28.10 -17.80 -8.68
C CYS A 89 -27.93 -19.27 -8.20
N MET A 90 -28.64 -20.22 -8.79
CA MET A 90 -28.42 -21.66 -8.56
C MET A 90 -27.11 -22.18 -9.18
N ILE A 91 -26.58 -21.51 -10.21
CA ILE A 91 -25.31 -21.83 -10.90
C ILE A 91 -24.13 -21.08 -10.27
N ASP A 92 -24.31 -19.82 -9.85
CA ASP A 92 -23.25 -19.01 -9.22
C ASP A 92 -22.74 -19.64 -7.91
N LYS A 93 -23.64 -20.26 -7.12
CA LYS A 93 -23.30 -20.91 -5.85
C LYS A 93 -22.29 -22.05 -5.99
N PRO A 94 -22.51 -23.09 -6.83
CA PRO A 94 -21.51 -24.13 -7.06
C PRO A 94 -20.25 -23.60 -7.76
N ILE A 95 -20.34 -22.58 -8.64
CA ILE A 95 -19.13 -21.95 -9.20
C ILE A 95 -18.26 -21.36 -8.09
N ALA A 96 -18.83 -20.52 -7.21
CA ALA A 96 -18.10 -19.90 -6.10
C ALA A 96 -17.53 -20.95 -5.11
N ALA A 97 -18.24 -22.07 -4.91
CA ALA A 97 -17.75 -23.18 -4.10
C ALA A 97 -16.56 -23.91 -4.76
N ILE A 98 -16.61 -24.15 -6.07
CA ILE A 98 -15.51 -24.75 -6.85
C ILE A 98 -14.29 -23.81 -6.86
N ASP A 99 -14.47 -22.53 -7.13
CA ASP A 99 -13.40 -21.52 -7.07
C ASP A 99 -12.74 -21.47 -5.69
N GLY A 100 -13.52 -21.61 -4.61
CA GLY A 100 -13.03 -21.70 -3.25
C GLY A 100 -12.20 -22.97 -3.00
N GLN A 101 -12.66 -24.12 -3.51
CA GLN A 101 -11.95 -25.40 -3.40
C GLN A 101 -10.64 -25.39 -4.20
N ILE A 102 -10.64 -24.83 -5.42
CA ILE A 102 -9.42 -24.68 -6.25
C ILE A 102 -8.40 -23.82 -5.51
N LYS A 103 -8.79 -22.63 -5.02
CA LYS A 103 -7.88 -21.74 -4.26
C LYS A 103 -7.34 -22.39 -2.99
N ALA A 104 -8.17 -23.14 -2.26
CA ALA A 104 -7.72 -23.87 -1.07
C ALA A 104 -6.72 -24.99 -1.41
N PHE A 105 -6.94 -25.72 -2.51
CA PHE A 105 -6.02 -26.76 -2.98
C PHE A 105 -4.69 -26.17 -3.50
N ASP A 106 -4.75 -25.09 -4.27
CA ASP A 106 -3.55 -24.41 -4.79
C ASP A 106 -2.69 -23.84 -3.65
N GLU A 107 -3.30 -23.18 -2.65
CA GLU A 107 -2.57 -22.66 -1.50
C GLU A 107 -2.09 -23.79 -0.56
N GLN A 108 -2.82 -24.90 -0.42
CA GLN A 108 -2.31 -26.11 0.23
C GLN A 108 -1.07 -26.65 -0.49
N LYS A 109 -1.12 -26.80 -1.83
CA LYS A 109 0.02 -27.26 -2.64
C LYS A 109 1.20 -26.30 -2.56
N ARG A 110 0.95 -25.01 -2.41
CA ARG A 110 1.95 -23.97 -2.19
C ARG A 110 2.61 -24.10 -0.82
N SER A 111 1.83 -24.33 0.25
CA SER A 111 2.36 -24.55 1.60
C SER A 111 3.17 -25.84 1.66
N GLU A 112 2.62 -26.97 1.20
CA GLU A 112 3.33 -28.26 1.15
C GLU A 112 4.69 -28.14 0.44
N LYS A 113 4.73 -27.37 -0.64
CA LYS A 113 5.97 -27.08 -1.38
C LYS A 113 6.92 -26.17 -0.59
N GLN A 114 6.41 -25.15 0.10
CA GLN A 114 7.23 -24.29 0.97
C GLN A 114 7.83 -25.08 2.12
N ASP A 115 7.07 -25.99 2.73
CA ASP A 115 7.50 -26.88 3.81
C ASP A 115 8.56 -27.88 3.32
N GLU A 116 8.41 -28.41 2.10
CA GLU A 116 9.40 -29.27 1.44
C GLU A 116 10.71 -28.52 1.13
N ILE A 117 10.62 -27.27 0.64
CA ILE A 117 11.79 -26.41 0.40
C ILE A 117 12.51 -26.07 1.72
N MET A 118 11.75 -25.72 2.77
CA MET A 118 12.30 -25.44 4.10
C MET A 118 12.99 -26.69 4.69
N ARG A 119 12.34 -27.86 4.59
CA ARG A 119 12.91 -29.15 5.04
C ARG A 119 14.23 -29.46 4.32
N PHE A 120 14.28 -29.28 2.99
CA PHE A 120 15.51 -29.45 2.22
C PHE A 120 16.60 -28.45 2.64
N PHE A 121 16.24 -27.18 2.85
CA PHE A 121 17.17 -26.17 3.31
C PHE A 121 17.79 -26.53 4.67
N CYS A 122 16.98 -26.88 5.67
CA CYS A 122 17.45 -27.32 6.99
C CYS A 122 18.34 -28.58 6.91
N GLU A 123 18.08 -29.50 5.98
CA GLU A 123 18.93 -30.68 5.78
C GLU A 123 20.31 -30.34 5.16
N LYS A 124 20.39 -29.30 4.31
CA LYS A 124 21.64 -28.95 3.58
C LYS A 124 22.45 -27.80 4.18
N ILE A 125 21.87 -26.97 5.05
CA ILE A 125 22.53 -25.77 5.55
C ILE A 125 23.73 -26.09 6.46
N GLY A 126 23.56 -27.03 7.39
CA GLY A 126 24.63 -27.50 8.29
C GLY A 126 25.19 -26.38 9.19
N ASP A 127 26.52 -26.26 9.20
CA ASP A 127 27.28 -25.28 10.01
C ASP A 127 26.94 -23.80 9.75
N LEU A 128 26.21 -23.49 8.68
CA LEU A 128 25.79 -22.14 8.33
C LEU A 128 24.41 -21.74 8.89
N GLU A 129 23.68 -22.63 9.57
CA GLU A 129 22.35 -22.37 10.15
C GLU A 129 22.27 -21.06 10.97
N PRO A 130 23.20 -20.75 11.90
CA PRO A 130 23.13 -19.50 12.68
C PRO A 130 23.57 -18.25 11.91
N LEU A 131 24.05 -18.38 10.67
CA LEU A 131 24.61 -17.27 9.87
C LEU A 131 23.77 -16.92 8.63
N LEU A 132 23.07 -17.91 8.06
CA LEU A 132 22.29 -17.76 6.83
C LEU A 132 20.84 -18.21 7.07
N PRO A 133 19.91 -17.31 7.45
CA PRO A 133 18.49 -17.64 7.56
C PRO A 133 17.84 -17.81 6.19
N PHE A 134 16.80 -18.65 6.11
CA PHE A 134 16.13 -19.03 4.86
C PHE A 134 15.61 -17.82 4.05
N GLU A 135 15.11 -16.81 4.75
CA GLU A 135 14.53 -15.58 4.19
C GLU A 135 15.54 -14.78 3.35
N LYS A 136 16.85 -14.96 3.57
CA LYS A 136 17.90 -14.32 2.76
C LYS A 136 18.09 -14.96 1.39
N ILE A 137 17.71 -16.24 1.22
CA ILE A 137 17.84 -16.97 -0.05
C ILE A 137 16.49 -17.24 -0.73
N PHE A 138 15.38 -17.10 -0.01
CA PHE A 138 14.06 -17.45 -0.50
C PHE A 138 13.65 -16.66 -1.75
N ASN A 139 13.32 -17.39 -2.82
CA ASN A 139 12.83 -16.84 -4.07
C ASN A 139 11.33 -17.14 -4.24
N PRO A 140 10.43 -16.14 -4.28
CA PRO A 140 9.00 -16.37 -4.48
C PRO A 140 8.64 -17.18 -5.73
N ARG A 141 9.51 -17.20 -6.75
CA ARG A 141 9.31 -18.01 -7.97
C ARG A 141 9.33 -19.51 -7.71
N TRP A 142 10.01 -19.96 -6.67
CA TRP A 142 10.04 -21.37 -6.26
C TRP A 142 8.64 -21.91 -5.93
N LEU A 143 7.74 -21.06 -5.43
CA LEU A 143 6.37 -21.44 -5.10
C LEU A 143 5.45 -21.57 -6.33
N ASN A 144 5.89 -21.17 -7.53
CA ASN A 144 5.11 -21.37 -8.75
C ASN A 144 4.95 -22.88 -9.05
N ALA A 145 3.75 -23.32 -9.42
CA ALA A 145 3.46 -24.73 -9.75
C ALA A 145 4.34 -25.31 -10.87
N THR A 146 4.80 -24.48 -11.81
CA THR A 146 5.67 -24.87 -12.93
C THR A 146 7.16 -24.96 -12.57
N TYR A 147 7.58 -24.45 -11.41
CA TYR A 147 8.98 -24.48 -10.97
C TYR A 147 9.32 -25.84 -10.36
N LYS A 148 10.36 -26.52 -10.83
CA LYS A 148 10.66 -27.90 -10.40
C LYS A 148 11.45 -27.93 -9.10
N MET A 149 11.12 -28.85 -8.20
CA MET A 149 11.85 -29.04 -6.95
C MET A 149 13.35 -29.31 -7.21
N SER A 150 13.66 -30.16 -8.19
CA SER A 150 15.04 -30.47 -8.62
C SER A 150 15.89 -29.28 -9.07
N ASP A 151 15.27 -28.13 -9.35
CA ASP A 151 16.00 -26.91 -9.76
C ASP A 151 16.15 -25.96 -8.56
N ILE A 152 15.15 -25.91 -7.67
CA ILE A 152 15.21 -25.26 -6.35
C ILE A 152 16.31 -25.89 -5.48
N GLU A 153 16.39 -27.21 -5.44
CA GLU A 153 17.43 -27.97 -4.72
C GLU A 153 18.84 -27.59 -5.17
N LYS A 154 19.04 -27.35 -6.48
CA LYS A 154 20.33 -26.87 -7.04
C LYS A 154 20.60 -25.44 -6.62
N GLU A 155 19.64 -24.53 -6.80
CA GLU A 155 19.79 -23.12 -6.40
C GLU A 155 20.16 -22.98 -4.92
N ILE A 156 19.50 -23.73 -4.04
CA ILE A 156 19.81 -23.77 -2.61
C ILE A 156 21.21 -24.35 -2.36
N THR A 157 21.54 -25.50 -2.94
CA THR A 157 22.85 -26.15 -2.76
C THR A 157 24.00 -25.28 -3.26
N GLU A 158 23.85 -24.67 -4.45
CA GLU A 158 24.79 -23.71 -5.00
C GLU A 158 24.95 -22.47 -4.12
N THR A 159 23.85 -21.94 -3.58
CA THR A 159 23.89 -20.73 -2.74
C THR A 159 24.58 -21.02 -1.41
N ILE A 160 24.27 -22.13 -0.75
CA ILE A 160 24.96 -22.60 0.46
C ILE A 160 26.46 -22.82 0.17
N PHE A 161 26.81 -23.42 -0.96
CA PHE A 161 28.21 -23.59 -1.36
C PHE A 161 28.93 -22.24 -1.60
N LYS A 162 28.30 -21.31 -2.33
CA LYS A 162 28.83 -19.95 -2.58
C LYS A 162 29.05 -19.19 -1.27
N VAL A 163 28.10 -19.22 -0.34
CA VAL A 163 28.20 -18.60 0.99
C VAL A 163 29.34 -19.22 1.81
N ARG A 164 29.42 -20.56 1.89
CA ARG A 164 30.50 -21.25 2.63
C ARG A 164 31.88 -20.91 2.06
N ASN A 165 32.02 -20.92 0.74
CA ASN A 165 33.26 -20.54 0.05
C ASN A 165 33.63 -19.07 0.29
N ASN A 166 32.66 -18.16 0.24
CA ASN A 166 32.88 -16.73 0.47
C ASN A 166 33.31 -16.42 1.90
N ILE A 167 32.69 -17.05 2.91
CA ILE A 167 33.11 -16.94 4.32
C ILE A 167 34.55 -17.44 4.49
N ASN A 168 34.90 -18.55 3.85
CA ASN A 168 36.28 -19.07 3.89
C ASN A 168 37.28 -18.14 3.19
N ILE A 169 36.89 -17.46 2.10
CA ILE A 169 37.73 -16.44 1.43
C ILE A 169 37.95 -15.23 2.33
N ILE A 170 36.91 -14.75 3.02
CA ILE A 170 37.04 -13.60 3.94
C ILE A 170 38.01 -13.93 5.08
N LYS A 171 37.88 -15.12 5.68
CA LYS A 171 38.80 -15.63 6.72
C LYS A 171 40.23 -15.84 6.20
N ALA A 172 40.38 -16.26 4.95
CA ALA A 172 41.68 -16.45 4.32
C ALA A 172 42.43 -15.14 3.96
N PHE A 173 41.81 -13.96 4.15
CA PHE A 173 42.52 -12.68 4.02
C PHE A 173 43.37 -12.31 5.24
N ASP A 174 43.15 -12.92 6.42
CA ASP A 174 43.90 -12.70 7.66
C ASP A 174 44.10 -11.19 7.97
N VAL A 175 42.99 -10.46 8.09
CA VAL A 175 42.96 -9.01 8.33
C VAL A 175 42.22 -8.65 9.63
N ASP A 176 42.73 -7.63 10.32
CA ASP A 176 42.13 -7.04 11.53
C ASP A 176 40.64 -6.65 11.40
N CYS A 177 40.13 -6.54 10.17
CA CYS A 177 38.73 -6.21 9.86
C CYS A 177 37.85 -7.40 9.43
N GLU A 178 38.29 -8.65 9.66
CA GLU A 178 37.55 -9.86 9.26
C GLU A 178 36.08 -9.83 9.71
N GLN A 179 35.81 -9.46 10.98
CA GLN A 179 34.44 -9.43 11.51
C GLN A 179 33.56 -8.43 10.77
N GLN A 180 34.06 -7.23 10.50
CA GLN A 180 33.31 -6.20 9.76
C GLN A 180 33.06 -6.62 8.31
N MET A 181 34.00 -7.33 7.68
CA MET A 181 33.80 -7.94 6.36
C MET A 181 32.75 -9.06 6.40
N LEU A 182 32.78 -9.94 7.41
CA LEU A 182 31.82 -11.03 7.58
C LEU A 182 30.40 -10.51 7.87
N ASP A 183 30.25 -9.55 8.79
CA ASP A 183 28.98 -8.91 9.10
C ASP A 183 28.38 -8.27 7.85
N LYS A 184 29.21 -7.52 7.08
CA LYS A 184 28.75 -6.89 5.84
C LYS A 184 28.43 -7.90 4.75
N TYR A 185 29.15 -9.02 4.71
CA TYR A 185 28.85 -10.14 3.82
C TYR A 185 27.53 -10.82 4.19
N LEU A 186 27.27 -11.12 5.46
CA LEU A 186 26.03 -11.79 5.89
C LEU A 186 24.79 -10.88 5.80
N GLU A 187 24.97 -9.55 5.93
CA GLU A 187 23.90 -8.59 5.65
C GLU A 187 23.45 -8.63 4.18
N THR A 188 24.39 -8.70 3.23
CA THR A 188 24.14 -8.44 1.80
C THR A 188 24.19 -9.68 0.90
N LEU A 189 24.84 -10.74 1.36
CA LEU A 189 25.35 -11.89 0.61
C LEU A 189 26.28 -11.54 -0.58
N ASP A 190 26.79 -10.31 -0.63
CA ASP A 190 27.66 -9.79 -1.69
C ASP A 190 29.12 -9.62 -1.23
N MET A 191 30.03 -10.33 -1.91
CA MET A 191 31.47 -10.22 -1.69
C MET A 191 32.01 -8.81 -2.05
N SER A 192 31.38 -8.11 -3.00
CA SER A 192 31.81 -6.77 -3.39
C SER A 192 31.59 -5.75 -2.27
N ALA A 193 30.48 -5.87 -1.54
CA ALA A 193 30.19 -5.07 -0.35
C ALA A 193 31.16 -5.35 0.80
N ALA A 194 31.54 -6.62 1.03
CA ALA A 194 32.53 -6.99 2.02
C ALA A 194 33.94 -6.44 1.69
N MET A 195 34.35 -6.51 0.42
CA MET A 195 35.61 -5.92 -0.04
C MET A 195 35.62 -4.39 -0.01
N ALA A 196 34.47 -3.73 -0.21
CA ALA A 196 34.34 -2.28 -0.02
C ALA A 196 34.52 -1.86 1.44
N GLU A 197 33.99 -2.65 2.39
CA GLU A 197 34.15 -2.40 3.84
C GLU A 197 35.61 -2.57 4.27
N LYS A 198 36.35 -3.55 3.71
CA LYS A 198 37.81 -3.66 3.88
C LYS A 198 38.54 -2.38 3.47
N THR A 199 38.31 -1.90 2.24
CA THR A 199 38.93 -0.67 1.73
C THR A 199 38.62 0.53 2.63
N ARG A 200 37.35 0.65 3.06
CA ARG A 200 36.90 1.71 3.99
C ARG A 200 37.64 1.67 5.33
N TRP A 201 37.89 0.46 5.88
CA TRP A 201 38.64 0.27 7.12
C TRP A 201 40.13 0.60 6.94
N GLU A 202 40.76 0.14 5.85
CA GLU A 202 42.17 0.45 5.53
C GLU A 202 42.39 1.96 5.38
N GLU A 203 41.49 2.67 4.70
CA GLU A 203 41.49 4.13 4.64
C GLU A 203 41.32 4.79 6.02
N GLN A 204 40.43 4.26 6.87
CA GLN A 204 40.19 4.81 8.21
C GLN A 204 41.45 4.68 9.08
N GLN A 205 42.12 3.53 9.02
CA GLN A 205 43.38 3.30 9.73
C GLN A 205 44.53 4.15 9.18
N LYS A 206 44.57 4.41 7.87
CA LYS A 206 45.51 5.36 7.28
C LYS A 206 45.27 6.78 7.81
N ARG A 207 44.03 7.28 7.76
CA ARG A 207 43.66 8.61 8.28
C ARG A 207 43.98 8.76 9.77
N LEU A 208 43.77 7.71 10.57
CA LEU A 208 44.09 7.73 12.01
C LEU A 208 45.60 7.83 12.25
N LYS A 209 46.42 7.05 11.54
CA LYS A 209 47.90 7.11 11.62
C LYS A 209 48.44 8.47 11.18
N GLU A 210 47.91 9.04 10.10
CA GLU A 210 48.28 10.38 9.62
C GLU A 210 47.95 11.46 10.66
N TYR A 211 46.79 11.36 11.32
CA TYR A 211 46.40 12.24 12.43
C TYR A 211 47.32 12.10 13.65
N GLU A 212 47.60 10.88 14.11
CA GLU A 212 48.49 10.61 15.25
C GLU A 212 49.92 11.11 15.00
N GLU A 213 50.46 10.92 13.79
CA GLU A 213 51.73 11.49 13.39
C GLU A 213 51.73 13.03 13.42
N SER A 214 50.65 13.67 12.96
CA SER A 214 50.54 15.14 13.02
C SER A 214 50.53 15.65 14.47
N GLN A 215 49.83 14.96 15.37
CA GLN A 215 49.74 15.30 16.78
C GLN A 215 51.08 15.12 17.51
N ARG A 216 51.81 14.04 17.22
CA ARG A 216 53.16 13.82 17.77
C ARG A 216 54.14 14.91 17.34
N LYS A 217 54.17 15.24 16.04
CA LYS A 217 55.02 16.31 15.49
C LYS A 217 54.69 17.68 16.12
N ALA A 218 53.40 17.98 16.34
CA ALA A 218 52.98 19.19 17.04
C ALA A 218 53.42 19.23 18.51
N GLN A 219 53.26 18.12 19.25
CA GLN A 219 53.68 18.03 20.66
C GLN A 219 55.20 18.08 20.85
N GLU A 220 55.96 17.54 19.90
CA GLU A 220 57.42 17.61 19.90
C GLU A 220 57.90 19.04 19.62
N ALA A 221 57.30 19.75 18.66
CA ALA A 221 57.60 21.16 18.38
C ALA A 221 57.35 22.08 19.59
N VAL A 222 56.23 21.88 20.31
CA VAL A 222 55.91 22.66 21.52
C VAL A 222 56.92 22.41 22.65
N LYS A 223 57.51 21.22 22.75
CA LYS A 223 58.51 20.88 23.79
C LYS A 223 59.92 21.41 23.50
N THR A 224 60.17 21.95 22.31
CA THR A 224 61.47 22.47 21.88
C THR A 224 61.56 24.01 21.85
N ALA A 225 60.51 24.72 22.28
CA ALA A 225 60.55 26.16 22.47
C ALA A 225 61.22 26.52 23.83
N PRO A 226 62.25 27.38 23.87
CA PRO A 226 62.82 27.88 25.12
C PRO A 226 61.86 28.83 25.85
N ASP A 227 61.97 28.86 27.18
CA ASP A 227 61.22 29.76 28.07
C ASP A 227 62.13 30.88 28.62
N GLU A 228 61.70 32.14 28.54
CA GLU A 228 62.44 33.31 29.04
C GLU A 228 61.69 34.07 30.16
N THR A 229 61.67 33.44 31.34
CA THR A 229 61.91 34.05 32.66
C THR A 229 61.05 35.26 33.13
N THR A 230 59.92 34.94 33.78
CA THR A 230 59.56 35.34 35.18
C THR A 230 59.67 36.81 35.67
N SER A 231 58.53 37.40 36.10
CA SER A 231 58.29 38.36 37.23
C SER A 231 57.17 39.38 36.89
N GLU A 232 56.48 40.11 37.79
CA GLU A 232 55.91 39.93 39.16
C GLU A 232 54.93 41.13 39.41
N GLN A 233 53.84 41.14 40.19
CA GLN A 233 53.10 40.13 40.99
C GLN A 233 51.63 40.02 40.44
N LYS A 234 50.46 40.13 41.12
CA LYS A 234 50.04 40.30 42.53
C LYS A 234 48.58 39.79 42.77
N GLU A 235 48.00 40.18 43.91
CA GLU A 235 46.63 40.00 44.44
C GLU A 235 45.48 40.11 43.41
N THR A 236 44.36 39.38 43.52
CA THR A 236 43.82 38.60 44.66
C THR A 236 42.95 37.39 44.23
N SER A 237 42.78 36.39 45.09
CA SER A 237 41.79 35.28 45.00
C SER A 237 40.37 35.70 45.46
N PRO A 238 39.29 34.88 45.37
CA PRO A 238 39.19 33.42 45.07
C PRO A 238 38.32 33.13 43.80
N GLU A 239 37.84 31.92 43.45
CA GLU A 239 37.79 30.60 44.10
C GLU A 239 37.82 29.43 43.07
N GLN A 240 38.00 28.19 43.54
CA GLN A 240 38.03 26.93 42.77
C GLN A 240 36.78 26.05 43.12
N PRO A 241 36.44 24.93 42.43
CA PRO A 241 37.33 23.83 42.06
C PRO A 241 37.12 23.14 40.69
N ALA A 242 38.00 22.17 40.41
CA ALA A 242 38.16 21.46 39.13
C ALA A 242 37.18 20.29 38.90
N PRO A 243 37.00 19.83 37.64
CA PRO A 243 36.47 18.51 37.34
C PRO A 243 37.52 17.41 37.60
N GLN A 244 37.09 16.26 38.11
CA GLN A 244 37.94 15.10 38.40
C GLN A 244 37.98 14.08 37.24
N SER A 245 38.99 13.21 37.26
CA SER A 245 39.23 12.10 36.33
C SER A 245 38.30 10.91 36.56
N TYR A 246 37.91 10.19 35.49
CA TYR A 246 37.47 8.79 35.59
C TYR A 246 37.77 7.98 34.32
N ILE A 247 37.88 6.65 34.47
CA ILE A 247 38.11 5.64 33.40
C ILE A 247 37.00 4.56 33.55
N PRO A 248 36.42 4.02 32.47
CA PRO A 248 35.01 3.59 32.48
C PRO A 248 34.76 2.09 32.62
N GLU A 249 33.53 1.72 32.99
CA GLU A 249 32.83 0.45 32.66
C GLU A 249 31.33 0.57 33.06
N PRO A 250 30.38 -0.24 32.54
CA PRO A 250 30.01 -0.27 31.12
C PRO A 250 28.47 -0.25 30.89
N GLU A 251 27.95 0.75 30.15
CA GLU A 251 26.53 0.75 29.74
C GLU A 251 26.33 0.75 28.22
N GLN A 252 25.91 -0.42 27.72
CA GLN A 252 25.09 -0.68 26.53
C GLN A 252 25.18 0.31 25.35
N CYS A 253 26.00 -0.05 24.35
CA CYS A 253 26.02 0.58 23.03
C CYS A 253 24.73 0.31 22.22
N HIS A 254 23.62 0.97 22.56
CA HIS A 254 22.52 1.15 21.62
C HIS A 254 23.01 2.03 20.46
N ALA A 255 23.07 1.45 19.25
CA ALA A 255 23.48 2.16 18.05
C ALA A 255 22.59 3.40 17.83
N ARG A 256 23.18 4.60 17.84
CA ARG A 256 22.47 5.81 17.48
C ARG A 256 22.14 5.77 16.00
N GLU A 257 20.88 5.53 15.67
CA GLU A 257 20.37 5.60 14.31
C GLU A 257 20.75 6.96 13.68
N GLN A 258 21.29 6.92 12.46
CA GLN A 258 21.68 8.13 11.76
C GLN A 258 20.42 8.90 11.34
N LEU A 259 20.12 9.99 12.05
CA LEU A 259 18.98 10.85 11.75
C LEU A 259 19.08 11.39 10.32
N LYS A 260 18.13 10.99 9.47
CA LYS A 260 18.01 11.44 8.08
C LYS A 260 16.93 12.51 7.99
N THR A 261 17.30 13.70 7.50
CA THR A 261 16.31 14.71 7.10
C THR A 261 15.60 14.23 5.82
N ILE A 262 14.27 14.20 5.86
CA ILE A 262 13.42 13.92 4.70
C ILE A 262 12.45 15.09 4.48
N SER A 263 12.11 15.36 3.22
CA SER A 263 11.03 16.29 2.86
C SER A 263 9.86 15.47 2.31
N VAL A 264 8.64 15.76 2.77
CA VAL A 264 7.42 15.04 2.37
C VAL A 264 6.27 16.04 2.29
N THR A 265 5.63 16.14 1.12
CA THR A 265 4.45 16.97 0.88
C THR A 265 3.18 16.13 0.93
N PHE A 266 2.19 16.58 1.70
CA PHE A 266 0.87 15.93 1.77
C PHE A 266 -0.21 16.86 1.21
N HIS A 267 -0.86 16.44 0.14
CA HIS A 267 -2.00 17.15 -0.46
C HIS A 267 -3.32 16.78 0.24
N ASP A 268 -4.32 17.66 0.16
CA ASP A 268 -5.72 17.44 0.57
C ASP A 268 -5.94 16.87 1.99
N THR A 269 -5.08 17.26 2.94
CA THR A 269 -5.11 16.73 4.32
C THR A 269 -6.32 17.19 5.14
N THR A 270 -6.86 16.30 5.98
CA THR A 270 -7.92 16.62 6.96
C THR A 270 -7.36 17.29 8.22
N ALA A 271 -8.25 17.89 9.04
CA ALA A 271 -7.86 18.45 10.33
C ALA A 271 -7.39 17.38 11.33
N GLU A 272 -8.04 16.20 11.33
CA GLU A 272 -7.68 15.07 12.19
C GLU A 272 -6.29 14.52 11.83
N PHE A 273 -5.99 14.36 10.53
CA PHE A 273 -4.68 13.93 10.06
C PHE A 273 -3.56 14.86 10.54
N ARG A 274 -3.78 16.18 10.50
CA ARG A 274 -2.77 17.16 10.97
C ARG A 274 -2.50 17.07 12.47
N HIS A 275 -3.51 16.79 13.31
CA HIS A 275 -3.30 16.55 14.74
C HIS A 275 -2.56 15.22 14.98
N GLY A 276 -2.98 14.14 14.32
CA GLY A 276 -2.30 12.84 14.42
C GLY A 276 -0.83 12.90 14.01
N MET A 277 -0.49 13.65 12.95
CA MET A 277 0.89 13.88 12.54
C MET A 277 1.68 14.77 13.52
N HIS A 278 1.06 15.80 14.11
CA HIS A 278 1.68 16.61 15.17
C HIS A 278 2.06 15.74 16.37
N ASP A 279 1.11 14.95 16.88
CA ASP A 279 1.31 14.12 18.07
C ASP A 279 2.32 13.00 17.82
N LEU A 280 2.37 12.47 16.59
CA LEU A 280 3.41 11.55 16.14
C LEU A 280 4.81 12.21 16.15
N CYS A 281 4.94 13.43 15.61
CA CYS A 281 6.21 14.17 15.64
C CYS A 281 6.67 14.45 17.08
N VAL A 282 5.76 14.87 17.98
CA VAL A 282 6.05 15.10 19.40
C VAL A 282 6.49 13.79 20.08
N LYS A 283 5.77 12.68 19.87
CA LYS A 283 6.08 11.36 20.45
C LYS A 283 7.50 10.87 20.13
N TYR A 284 8.00 11.15 18.93
CA TYR A 284 9.34 10.73 18.47
C TYR A 284 10.39 11.85 18.50
N GLY A 285 10.08 13.03 19.06
CA GLY A 285 11.00 14.17 19.15
C GLY A 285 11.39 14.78 17.80
N ILE A 286 10.60 14.55 16.76
CA ILE A 286 10.90 14.93 15.37
C ILE A 286 10.59 16.42 15.17
N LYS A 287 11.61 17.17 14.74
CA LYS A 287 11.45 18.55 14.28
C LYS A 287 10.84 18.56 12.89
N TYR A 288 9.75 19.30 12.71
CA TYR A 288 9.10 19.50 11.42
C TYR A 288 8.98 21.00 11.10
N GLY A 289 8.73 21.32 9.84
CA GLY A 289 8.49 22.68 9.35
C GLY A 289 7.65 22.65 8.09
N TRP A 290 7.05 23.79 7.75
CA TRP A 290 6.27 23.93 6.51
C TRP A 290 7.23 24.18 5.33
N ALA A 291 7.16 23.34 4.30
CA ALA A 291 7.89 23.56 3.05
C ALA A 291 7.49 24.92 2.43
N LYS A 292 8.42 25.61 1.78
CA LYS A 292 8.08 26.84 1.09
C LYS A 292 7.38 26.53 -0.23
N LYS A 293 6.63 27.49 -0.73
CA LYS A 293 5.97 27.38 -2.05
C LYS A 293 6.96 27.36 -3.23
N GLU A 294 8.23 27.61 -2.95
CA GLU A 294 9.38 27.56 -3.87
C GLU A 294 9.94 26.12 -4.00
N ASP A 295 9.64 25.22 -3.07
CA ASP A 295 10.15 23.83 -3.02
C ASP A 295 9.19 22.82 -3.69
N LEU A 296 8.38 23.25 -4.67
CA LEU A 296 7.23 22.51 -5.21
C LEU A 296 7.15 22.48 -6.76
N GLU A 297 8.29 22.59 -7.45
CA GLU A 297 8.43 22.34 -8.89
C GLU A 297 8.93 20.91 -9.18
#